data_AF-A0A2V9BAE8-F1
#
_entry.id   AF-A0A2V9BAE8-F1
#
_cell.length_a   1.000
_cell.length_b   1.000
_cell.length_c   1.000
_cell.angle_alpha   90.00
_cell.angle_beta   90.00
_cell.angle_gamma   90.00
#
_symmetry.space_group_name_H-M   'P 1'
#
loop_
_entity.id
_entity.type
_entity.pdbx_description
1 polymer ?
#
loop_
_entity_poly.entity_id
_entity_poly.type
_entity_poly.pdbx_seq_one_letter_code
_entity_poly.pdbx_strand_id
1 'polypeptide(L)'
;MGSSTRKDLHVLCYQHHRKMSLEFQSGSENAPFRCCEPGCLIRYDTSQGYFLDTQDKTTLEQEILPRVSCSVDKSPMYLAESQTRTKSYRLWKCPECVASWTNEGASNELERKAEA
;
A
#
# COMPACT_ATOMS: atom_id res chain seq x y z
N MET A 1 -12.64 18.78 4.45
CA MET A 1 -13.30 18.32 3.22
C MET A 1 -12.21 18.05 2.20
N GLY A 2 -12.13 16.83 1.69
CA GLY A 2 -11.11 16.40 0.74
C GLY A 2 -11.33 14.93 0.41
N SER A 3 -12.50 14.60 -0.12
CA SER A 3 -12.79 13.26 -0.65
C SER A 3 -12.01 13.11 -1.96
N SER A 4 -10.74 12.72 -1.86
CA SER A 4 -9.98 12.27 -3.01
C SER A 4 -10.73 11.05 -3.57
N THR A 5 -11.12 11.08 -4.83
CA THR A 5 -11.83 9.93 -5.38
C THR A 5 -10.85 8.77 -5.51
N ARG A 6 -11.31 7.53 -5.37
CA ARG A 6 -10.44 6.33 -5.48
C ARG A 6 -9.58 6.35 -6.75
N LYS A 7 -10.05 7.00 -7.82
CA LYS A 7 -9.33 7.17 -9.10
C LYS A 7 -8.07 8.02 -9.00
N ASP A 8 -8.01 8.90 -8.01
CA ASP A 8 -6.90 9.83 -7.79
C ASP A 8 -5.79 9.18 -6.95
N LEU A 9 -6.02 8.00 -6.37
CA LEU A 9 -5.02 7.28 -5.59
C LEU A 9 -3.87 6.80 -6.49
N HIS A 10 -2.66 7.19 -6.13
CA HIS A 10 -1.44 6.73 -6.79
C HIS A 10 -0.89 5.49 -6.08
N VAL A 11 -1.55 4.35 -6.28
CA VAL A 11 -1.16 3.09 -5.66
C VAL A 11 0.00 2.45 -6.43
N LEU A 12 1.09 2.10 -5.74
CA LEU A 12 2.20 1.32 -6.28
C LEU A 12 2.13 -0.14 -5.83
N CYS A 13 2.59 -1.05 -6.66
CA CYS A 13 2.86 -2.43 -6.25
C CYS A 13 4.08 -2.47 -5.31
N TYR A 14 3.99 -3.13 -4.15
CA TYR A 14 5.08 -3.13 -3.18
C TYR A 14 6.29 -3.99 -3.58
N GLN A 15 6.12 -4.95 -4.50
CA GLN A 15 7.23 -5.71 -5.07
C GLN A 15 7.88 -4.97 -6.23
N HIS A 16 7.07 -4.55 -7.21
CA HIS A 16 7.58 -4.01 -8.48
C HIS A 16 7.77 -2.48 -8.46
N HIS A 17 7.22 -1.80 -7.44
CA HIS A 17 7.21 -0.34 -7.30
C HIS A 17 6.66 0.41 -8.53
N ARG A 18 5.77 -0.24 -9.30
CA ARG A 18 5.08 0.32 -10.47
C ARG A 18 3.65 0.71 -10.12
N LYS A 19 3.15 1.74 -10.80
CA LYS A 19 1.76 2.20 -10.65
C LYS A 19 0.79 1.06 -10.97
N MET A 20 -0.19 0.88 -10.10
CA MET A 20 -1.27 -0.06 -10.27
C MET A 20 -2.45 0.62 -10.98
N SER A 21 -3.18 -0.13 -11.79
CA SER A 21 -4.38 0.32 -12.48
C SER A 21 -5.64 -0.18 -11.77
N LEU A 22 -6.68 0.65 -11.69
CA LEU A 22 -7.99 0.19 -11.26
C LEU A 22 -8.61 -0.64 -12.39
N GLU A 23 -9.05 -1.87 -12.11
CA GLU A 23 -9.84 -2.63 -13.06
C GLU A 23 -11.26 -2.07 -13.08
N PHE A 24 -11.51 -1.05 -13.89
CA PHE A 24 -12.88 -0.56 -14.16
C PHE A 24 -13.64 -1.61 -14.99
N GLN A 25 -14.08 -2.68 -14.34
CA GLN A 25 -15.19 -3.48 -14.85
C GLN A 25 -16.45 -2.66 -14.58
N SER A 26 -17.04 -2.16 -15.66
CA SER A 26 -18.25 -1.33 -15.71
C SER A 26 -19.24 -1.63 -14.57
N GLY A 27 -19.24 -0.77 -13.54
CA GLY A 27 -20.26 -0.75 -12.49
C GLY A 27 -19.80 -1.01 -11.06
N SER A 28 -18.58 -1.51 -10.81
CA SER A 28 -18.11 -1.73 -9.44
C SER A 28 -17.22 -0.58 -8.95
N GLU A 29 -17.76 0.23 -8.03
CA GLU A 29 -17.00 1.25 -7.30
C GLU A 29 -15.90 0.63 -6.40
N ASN A 30 -15.97 -0.69 -6.21
CA ASN A 30 -15.13 -1.45 -5.28
C ASN A 30 -14.01 -2.28 -5.95
N ALA A 31 -13.73 -2.08 -7.23
CA ALA A 31 -12.71 -2.88 -7.92
C ALA A 31 -11.30 -2.65 -7.35
N PRO A 32 -10.53 -3.71 -7.04
CA PRO A 32 -9.17 -3.57 -6.52
C PRO A 32 -8.21 -3.01 -7.57
N PHE A 33 -7.14 -2.39 -7.10
CA PHE A 33 -6.02 -2.00 -7.94
C PHE A 33 -5.19 -3.23 -8.30
N ARG A 34 -4.68 -3.29 -9.53
CA ARG A 34 -3.87 -4.39 -10.07
C ARG A 34 -2.51 -3.90 -10.56
N CYS A 35 -1.47 -4.67 -10.27
CA CYS A 35 -0.15 -4.41 -10.84
C CYS A 35 -0.16 -4.72 -12.35
N CYS A 36 0.43 -3.84 -13.16
CA CYS A 36 0.53 -4.01 -14.60
C CYS A 36 1.60 -5.04 -15.03
N GLU A 37 2.41 -5.54 -14.11
CA GLU A 37 3.43 -6.54 -14.44
C GLU A 37 2.78 -7.90 -14.77
N PRO A 38 3.13 -8.52 -15.91
CA PRO A 38 2.64 -9.84 -16.28
C PRO A 38 2.95 -10.87 -15.19
N GLY A 39 1.94 -11.67 -14.82
CA GLY A 39 2.08 -12.69 -13.77
C GLY A 39 2.10 -12.14 -12.34
N CYS A 40 2.06 -10.81 -12.13
CA CYS A 40 1.98 -10.25 -10.78
C CYS A 40 0.57 -10.45 -10.20
N LEU A 41 0.53 -11.18 -9.08
CA LEU A 41 -0.70 -11.52 -8.36
C LEU A 41 -1.10 -10.46 -7.32
N ILE A 42 -0.25 -9.45 -7.11
CA ILE A 42 -0.52 -8.41 -6.11
C ILE A 42 -1.69 -7.53 -6.54
N ARG A 43 -2.60 -7.33 -5.60
CA ARG A 43 -3.72 -6.42 -5.65
C ARG A 43 -3.72 -5.52 -4.42
N TYR A 44 -4.41 -4.39 -4.52
CA TYR A 44 -4.68 -3.51 -3.38
C TYR A 44 -6.16 -3.14 -3.35
N ASP A 45 -6.77 -3.27 -2.19
CA ASP A 45 -8.10 -2.76 -1.90
C ASP A 45 -8.05 -1.77 -0.73
N THR A 46 -8.88 -0.73 -0.75
CA THR A 46 -8.85 0.31 0.29
C THR A 46 -9.35 -0.21 1.63
N SER A 47 -10.17 -1.27 1.66
CA SER A 47 -10.66 -1.89 2.89
C SER A 47 -9.76 -3.01 3.41
N GLN A 48 -9.15 -3.80 2.52
CA GLN A 48 -8.35 -4.98 2.90
C GLN A 48 -6.83 -4.75 2.85
N GLY A 49 -6.37 -3.71 2.16
CA GLY A 49 -4.96 -3.48 1.90
C GLY A 49 -4.41 -4.33 0.75
N TYR A 50 -3.12 -4.67 0.82
CA TYR A 50 -2.49 -5.53 -0.18
C TYR A 50 -2.85 -7.00 0.03
N PHE A 51 -3.18 -7.68 -1.06
CA PHE A 51 -3.46 -9.11 -1.06
C PHE A 51 -2.96 -9.76 -2.36
N LEU A 52 -2.89 -11.09 -2.35
CA LEU A 52 -2.59 -11.89 -3.54
C LEU A 52 -3.88 -12.43 -4.14
N ASP A 53 -4.03 -12.23 -5.44
CA ASP A 53 -5.10 -12.80 -6.26
C ASP A 53 -4.74 -14.23 -6.67
N THR A 54 -4.68 -15.13 -5.68
CA THR A 54 -4.42 -16.57 -5.86
C THR A 54 -5.08 -17.41 -4.78
N GLN A 55 -5.45 -18.63 -5.12
CA GLN A 55 -5.91 -19.66 -4.18
C GLN A 55 -4.79 -20.64 -3.79
N ASP A 56 -3.61 -20.49 -4.37
CA ASP A 56 -2.46 -21.32 -4.03
C ASP A 56 -1.92 -20.98 -2.64
N LYS A 57 -2.16 -21.90 -1.70
CA LYS A 57 -1.73 -21.78 -0.31
C LYS A 57 -0.21 -21.66 -0.18
N THR A 58 0.56 -22.31 -1.04
CA THR A 58 2.02 -22.26 -0.96
C THR A 58 2.55 -20.86 -1.27
N THR A 59 2.01 -20.22 -2.31
CA THR A 59 2.29 -18.82 -2.63
C THR A 59 1.83 -17.87 -1.51
N LEU A 60 0.66 -18.11 -0.90
CA LEU A 60 0.14 -17.30 0.21
C LEU A 60 1.00 -17.38 1.47
N GLU A 61 1.56 -18.56 1.79
CA GLU A 61 2.41 -18.76 2.96
C GLU A 61 3.80 -18.12 2.81
N GLN A 62 4.31 -18.05 1.59
CA GLN A 62 5.64 -17.51 1.30
C GLN A 62 5.67 -15.99 1.19
N GLU A 63 4.55 -15.36 0.84
CA GLU A 63 4.50 -13.94 0.54
C GLU A 63 4.31 -13.07 1.80
N ILE A 64 5.24 -12.13 2.02
CA ILE A 64 5.13 -11.16 3.12
C ILE A 64 4.46 -9.89 2.59
N LEU A 65 3.14 -9.84 2.75
CA LEU A 65 2.35 -8.66 2.41
C LEU A 65 2.57 -7.52 3.42
N PRO A 66 2.70 -6.26 2.96
CA PRO A 66 2.84 -5.12 3.85
C PRO A 66 1.56 -4.89 4.66
N ARG A 67 1.71 -4.76 5.97
CA ARG A 67 0.62 -4.48 6.93
C ARG A 67 0.81 -3.12 7.58
N VAL A 68 0.79 -2.06 6.78
CA VAL A 68 0.91 -0.68 7.26
C VAL A 68 -0.49 -0.11 7.45
N SER A 69 -0.83 0.27 8.68
CA SER A 69 -2.13 0.87 9.03
C SER A 69 -1.96 2.33 9.40
N CYS A 70 -2.94 3.15 9.01
CA CYS A 70 -2.97 4.56 9.39
C CYS A 70 -3.09 4.70 10.91
N SER A 71 -2.36 5.64 11.51
CA SER A 71 -2.41 5.88 12.96
C SER A 71 -3.76 6.44 13.41
N VAL A 72 -4.46 7.17 12.51
CA VAL A 72 -5.71 7.90 12.77
C VAL A 72 -6.95 7.00 12.72
N ASP A 73 -7.18 6.33 11.59
CA ASP A 73 -8.41 5.59 11.28
C ASP A 73 -8.21 4.07 11.20
N LYS A 74 -6.96 3.60 11.33
CA LYS A 74 -6.54 2.20 11.20
C LYS A 74 -6.73 1.59 9.80
N SER A 75 -7.13 2.38 8.81
CA SER A 75 -7.27 1.93 7.43
C SER A 75 -5.93 1.46 6.87
N PRO A 76 -5.93 0.42 6.02
CA PRO A 76 -4.70 -0.07 5.39
C PRO A 76 -4.15 0.94 4.39
N MET A 77 -2.89 1.31 4.57
CA MET A 77 -2.22 2.31 3.76
C MET A 77 -1.67 1.71 2.46
N TYR A 78 -1.63 2.51 1.40
CA TYR A 78 -1.00 2.12 0.14
C TYR A 78 0.40 2.70 0.01
N LEU A 79 1.28 1.99 -0.71
CA LEU A 79 2.58 2.51 -1.11
C LEU A 79 2.37 3.56 -2.21
N ALA A 80 2.72 4.81 -1.92
CA ALA A 80 2.56 5.94 -2.82
C ALA A 80 3.85 6.33 -3.54
N GLU A 81 5.00 6.12 -2.88
CA GLU A 81 6.32 6.40 -3.44
C GLU A 81 7.34 5.38 -2.92
N SER A 82 8.28 4.99 -3.76
CA SER A 82 9.42 4.16 -3.41
C SER A 82 10.64 4.69 -4.15
N GLN A 83 11.72 5.00 -3.44
CA GLN A 83 12.98 5.40 -4.06
C GLN A 83 13.95 4.21 -4.01
N THR A 84 14.38 3.76 -5.18
CA THR A 84 15.35 2.66 -5.30
C THR A 84 16.79 3.09 -5.02
N ARG A 85 17.09 4.41 -5.06
CA ARG A 85 18.43 4.96 -4.87
C ARG A 85 18.84 5.08 -3.40
N THR A 86 17.92 5.51 -2.53
CA THR A 86 18.07 5.49 -1.07
C THR A 86 17.53 4.16 -0.60
N LYS A 87 18.41 3.23 -0.21
CA LYS A 87 18.24 1.75 -0.15
C LYS A 87 16.97 1.15 0.49
N SER A 88 16.00 1.92 0.97
CA SER A 88 14.74 1.40 1.46
C SER A 88 13.59 2.42 1.52
N TYR A 89 13.70 3.66 1.01
CA TYR A 89 12.66 4.67 1.23
C TYR A 89 11.30 4.23 0.68
N ARG A 90 10.28 4.27 1.54
CA ARG A 90 8.89 3.97 1.20
C ARG A 90 7.96 4.97 1.86
N LEU A 91 7.17 5.66 1.05
CA LEU A 91 6.09 6.52 1.49
C LEU A 91 4.76 5.78 1.37
N TRP A 92 4.06 5.69 2.49
CA TRP A 92 2.74 5.09 2.57
C TRP A 92 1.72 6.19 2.84
N LYS A 93 0.54 6.12 2.22
CA LYS A 93 -0.54 7.09 2.40
C LYS A 93 -1.84 6.41 2.79
N CYS A 94 -2.62 7.08 3.66
CA CYS A 94 -3.97 6.64 3.95
C CYS A 94 -4.87 6.96 2.75
N PRO A 95 -5.76 6.04 2.32
CA PRO A 95 -6.78 6.36 1.32
C PRO A 95 -7.87 7.31 1.85
N GLU A 96 -8.14 7.30 3.16
CA GLU A 96 -9.28 8.01 3.77
C GLU A 96 -8.94 9.39 4.36
N CYS A 97 -7.66 9.63 4.70
CA CYS A 97 -7.22 10.89 5.30
C CYS A 97 -5.86 11.34 4.78
N VAL A 98 -5.40 12.51 5.25
CA VAL A 98 -4.13 13.12 4.79
C VAL A 98 -2.88 12.52 5.46
N ALA A 99 -3.04 11.47 6.28
CA ALA A 99 -1.93 10.85 6.99
C ALA A 99 -1.00 10.10 6.04
N SER A 100 0.31 10.21 6.31
CA SER A 100 1.35 9.47 5.61
C SER A 100 2.34 8.88 6.59
N TRP A 101 2.93 7.74 6.24
CA TRP A 101 3.94 7.06 7.02
C TRP A 101 5.18 6.79 6.15
N THR A 102 6.37 7.02 6.69
CA THR A 102 7.63 6.66 6.05
C THR A 102 8.40 5.71 6.95
N ASN A 103 9.14 4.80 6.34
CA ASN A 103 10.00 3.88 7.10
C ASN A 103 11.24 4.56 7.69
N GLU A 104 11.61 5.76 7.22
CA GLU A 104 12.68 6.57 7.82
C GLU A 104 12.25 7.20 9.16
N GLY A 105 10.96 7.49 9.34
CA GLY A 105 10.44 8.04 10.60
C GLY A 105 10.46 7.05 11.78
N ALA A 106 10.47 5.74 11.51
CA ALA A 106 10.53 4.70 12.53
C ALA A 106 11.89 4.62 13.24
N SER A 107 12.99 4.96 12.55
CA SER A 107 14.32 5.03 13.16
C SER A 107 14.40 6.13 14.22
N ASN A 108 13.68 7.24 14.04
CA ASN A 108 13.77 8.41 14.92
C ASN A 108 12.81 8.34 16.14
N GLU A 109 11.87 7.38 16.15
CA GLU A 109 10.97 7.14 17.29
C GLU A 109 11.55 6.09 18.26
N LEU A 110 12.35 5.15 17.76
CA LEU A 110 13.06 4.19 18.61
C LEU A 110 14.15 4.86 19.46
N GLU A 111 14.82 5.90 18.93
CA GLU A 111 15.78 6.69 19.70
C GLU A 111 15.11 7.54 20.80
N ARG A 112 13.88 8.03 20.58
CA ARG A 112 13.16 8.86 21.56
C ARG A 112 12.56 8.08 22.73
N LYS A 113 12.46 6.74 22.64
CA LYS A 113 12.04 5.87 23.75
C LYS A 113 13.19 5.32 24.58
N ALA A 114 14.44 5.63 24.24
CA ALA A 114 15.62 5.22 25.00
C ALA A 114 16.12 6.28 26.01
N GLU A 115 15.49 7.46 26.07
CA GLU A 115 15.87 8.58 26.96
C GLU A 115 14.74 9.04 27.93
N ALA A 116 13.75 8.19 28.23
CA ALA A 116 12.71 8.46 29.22
C ALA A 116 12.78 7.51 30.41
#